data_AF-A0A2K1NPU3-F1
#
_entry.id   AF-A0A2K1NPU3-F1
#
_cell.length_a   1.000
_cell.length_b   1.000
_cell.length_c   1.000
_cell.angle_alpha   90.00
_cell.angle_beta   90.00
_cell.angle_gamma   90.00
#
_symmetry.space_group_name_H-M   'P 1'
#
loop_
_entity.id
_entity.type
_entity.pdbx_description
1 polymer ?
#
loop_
_entity_poly.entity_id
_entity_poly.type
_entity_poly.pdbx_seq_one_letter_code
_entity_poly.pdbx_strand_id
1 'polypeptide(L)'
;MNVNLKNPLIKIAFLVIFFYLLFIISRYLRIAPTVVSLLMPLGILFLDKWQSIIFSFVLLFLTFLSGFFVEVIGIFLLFFIPIIVFKFVKNNFLKHLFISIFSFSSFFVMYYFFGDLLPDFIENKSILTIIIFIYILFCNFYGYLLERLKLEIKYLLNNILNFK
;
A
#
# COMPACT_ATOMS: atom_id res chain seq x y z
N MET A 1 -5.74 21.55 -2.04
CA MET A 1 -6.43 21.61 -3.35
C MET A 1 -7.81 21.02 -3.12
N ASN A 2 -8.89 21.81 -3.22
CA ASN A 2 -10.24 21.27 -3.15
C ASN A 2 -10.53 20.58 -4.48
N VAL A 3 -9.86 19.44 -4.72
CA VAL A 3 -10.03 18.64 -5.92
C VAL A 3 -11.34 17.88 -5.79
N ASN A 4 -12.45 18.62 -5.74
CA ASN A 4 -13.71 18.13 -6.28
C ASN A 4 -13.55 18.09 -7.81
N LEU A 5 -12.62 17.27 -8.28
CA LEU A 5 -12.72 16.69 -9.62
C LEU A 5 -14.07 15.97 -9.60
N LYS A 6 -15.11 16.63 -10.10
CA LYS A 6 -16.46 16.06 -10.17
C LYS A 6 -16.43 14.73 -10.94
N ASN A 7 -15.47 14.58 -11.85
CA ASN A 7 -15.30 13.36 -12.61
C ASN A 7 -14.41 12.35 -11.84
N PRO A 8 -14.98 11.21 -11.39
CA PRO A 8 -14.24 10.20 -10.64
C PRO A 8 -13.10 9.57 -11.45
N LEU A 9 -13.21 9.49 -12.78
CA LEU A 9 -12.15 8.95 -13.64
C LEU A 9 -10.89 9.82 -13.62
N ILE A 10 -11.07 11.14 -13.67
CA ILE A 10 -9.94 12.08 -13.64
C ILE A 10 -9.23 12.00 -12.28
N LYS A 11 -9.99 11.84 -11.19
CA LYS A 11 -9.43 11.66 -9.86
C LYS A 11 -8.60 10.37 -9.74
N ILE A 12 -9.10 9.25 -10.28
CA ILE A 12 -8.34 8.00 -10.35
C ILE A 12 -7.07 8.20 -11.18
N ALA A 13 -7.20 8.70 -12.41
CA ALA A 13 -6.08 8.88 -13.32
C ALA A 13 -4.99 9.76 -12.70
N PHE A 14 -5.36 10.88 -12.07
CA PHE A 14 -4.43 11.75 -11.38
C PHE A 14 -3.66 11.01 -10.27
N LEU A 15 -4.36 10.26 -9.41
CA LEU A 15 -3.71 9.50 -8.34
C LEU A 15 -2.81 8.39 -8.90
N VAL A 16 -3.27 7.67 -9.92
CA VAL A 16 -2.45 6.64 -10.59
C VAL A 16 -1.16 7.27 -11.12
N ILE A 17 -1.27 8.36 -11.90
CA ILE A 17 -0.10 9.03 -12.48
C ILE A 17 0.83 9.53 -11.38
N PHE A 18 0.29 10.16 -10.34
CA PHE A 18 1.07 10.69 -9.23
C PHE A 18 1.87 9.59 -8.52
N PHE A 19 1.20 8.52 -8.07
CA PHE A 19 1.87 7.43 -7.37
C PHE A 19 2.81 6.63 -8.29
N TYR A 20 2.46 6.46 -9.57
CA TYR A 20 3.31 5.80 -10.55
C TYR A 20 4.61 6.58 -10.78
N LEU A 21 4.52 7.88 -11.05
CA LEU A 21 5.71 8.72 -11.23
C LEU A 21 6.57 8.74 -9.96
N LEU A 22 5.94 8.86 -8.80
CA LEU A 22 6.63 8.86 -7.52
C LEU A 22 7.38 7.53 -7.30
N PHE A 23 6.76 6.39 -7.66
CA PHE A 23 7.42 5.09 -7.66
C PHE A 23 8.61 5.02 -8.62
N ILE A 24 8.41 5.33 -9.90
CA ILE A 24 9.46 5.30 -10.93
C ILE A 24 10.64 6.19 -10.54
N ILE A 25 10.39 7.44 -10.16
CA ILE A 25 11.43 8.38 -9.74
C ILE A 25 12.19 7.84 -8.53
N SER A 26 11.49 7.32 -7.51
CA SER A 26 12.13 6.75 -6.32
C SER A 26 13.06 5.58 -6.64
N ARG A 27 12.70 4.77 -7.65
CA ARG A 27 13.46 3.59 -8.06
C ARG A 27 14.67 3.96 -8.89
N TYR A 28 14.51 4.81 -9.90
CA TYR A 28 15.62 5.22 -10.76
C TYR A 28 16.61 6.14 -10.03
N LEU A 29 16.12 7.07 -9.20
CA LEU A 29 16.99 7.97 -8.43
C LEU A 29 17.47 7.34 -7.11
N ARG A 30 16.97 6.14 -6.75
CA ARG A 30 17.24 5.44 -5.48
C ARG A 30 16.92 6.29 -4.24
N ILE A 31 15.95 7.20 -4.35
CA ILE A 31 15.50 8.05 -3.24
C ILE A 31 14.38 7.33 -2.49
N ALA A 32 14.70 6.80 -1.31
CA ALA A 32 13.74 6.15 -0.41
C ALA A 32 12.75 5.16 -1.10
N PRO A 33 13.24 4.22 -1.94
CA PRO A 33 12.38 3.37 -2.78
C PRO A 33 11.44 2.47 -1.97
N THR A 34 11.88 2.05 -0.78
CA THR A 34 11.08 1.24 0.15
C THR A 34 9.97 2.05 0.82
N VAL A 35 10.26 3.29 1.23
CA VAL A 35 9.28 4.21 1.82
C VAL A 35 8.18 4.53 0.80
N VAL A 36 8.55 4.79 -0.46
CA VAL A 36 7.58 5.02 -1.52
C VAL A 36 6.71 3.79 -1.78
N SER A 37 7.30 2.60 -1.74
CA SER A 37 6.56 1.34 -1.87
C SER A 37 5.50 1.15 -0.77
N LEU A 38 5.84 1.54 0.46
CA LEU A 38 4.92 1.60 1.59
C LEU A 38 3.87 2.73 1.46
N LEU A 39 4.15 3.81 0.75
CA LEU A 39 3.18 4.89 0.60
C LEU A 39 2.20 4.67 -0.57
N MET A 40 2.51 3.78 -1.52
CA MET A 40 1.65 3.54 -2.69
C MET A 40 0.19 3.20 -2.36
N PRO A 41 -0.13 2.33 -1.38
CA PRO A 41 -1.52 2.03 -1.03
C PRO A 41 -2.29 3.22 -0.47
N LEU A 42 -1.64 4.33 -0.07
CA LEU A 42 -2.30 5.53 0.45
C LEU A 42 -3.35 6.07 -0.54
N GLY A 43 -3.10 5.93 -1.85
CA GLY A 43 -4.05 6.33 -2.89
C GLY A 43 -5.44 5.67 -2.75
N ILE A 44 -5.49 4.44 -2.23
CA ILE A 44 -6.75 3.73 -1.94
C ILE A 44 -7.61 4.55 -0.98
N LEU A 45 -7.03 5.17 0.05
CA LEU A 45 -7.80 5.88 1.07
C LEU A 45 -8.44 7.17 0.55
N PHE A 46 -8.00 7.71 -0.59
CA PHE A 46 -8.56 8.93 -1.20
C PHE A 46 -9.76 8.68 -2.12
N LEU A 47 -10.00 7.43 -2.52
CA LEU A 47 -10.98 7.06 -3.54
C LEU A 47 -12.26 6.48 -2.92
N ASP A 48 -13.26 6.12 -3.72
CA ASP A 48 -14.36 5.23 -3.30
C ASP A 48 -13.98 3.75 -3.47
N LYS A 49 -14.82 2.81 -3.02
CA LYS A 49 -14.52 1.36 -3.06
C LYS A 49 -14.17 0.88 -4.48
N TRP A 50 -15.09 1.00 -5.44
CA TRP A 50 -14.86 0.59 -6.83
C TRP A 50 -13.64 1.29 -7.47
N GLN A 51 -13.50 2.59 -7.23
CA GLN A 51 -12.38 3.38 -7.72
C GLN A 51 -11.03 2.91 -7.17
N SER A 52 -10.99 2.38 -5.95
CA SER A 52 -9.76 1.87 -5.32
C SER A 52 -9.28 0.59 -5.95
N ILE A 53 -10.20 -0.27 -6.37
CA ILE A 53 -9.88 -1.50 -7.09
C ILE A 53 -9.25 -1.12 -8.43
N ILE A 54 -9.87 -0.20 -9.18
CA ILE A 54 -9.34 0.31 -10.45
C ILE A 54 -7.95 0.93 -10.24
N PHE A 55 -7.80 1.82 -9.25
CA PHE A 55 -6.51 2.43 -8.92
C PHE A 55 -5.43 1.37 -8.66
N SER A 56 -5.74 0.38 -7.82
CA SER A 56 -4.79 -0.68 -7.46
C SER A 56 -4.38 -1.46 -8.71
N PHE A 57 -5.35 -1.92 -9.51
CA PHE A 57 -5.09 -2.73 -10.69
C PHE A 57 -4.26 -1.98 -11.74
N VAL A 58 -4.63 -0.72 -12.03
CA VAL A 58 -3.92 0.10 -13.03
C VAL A 58 -2.51 0.43 -12.56
N LEU A 59 -2.32 0.78 -11.29
CA LEU A 59 -0.99 1.09 -10.74
C LEU A 59 -0.06 -0.14 -10.82
N LEU A 60 -0.56 -1.32 -10.44
CA LEU A 60 0.18 -2.57 -10.54
C LEU A 60 0.51 -2.91 -11.98
N PHE A 61 -0.44 -2.73 -12.90
CA PHE A 61 -0.22 -3.01 -14.31
C PHE A 61 0.86 -2.10 -14.91
N LEU A 62 0.83 -0.80 -14.61
CA LEU A 62 1.85 0.15 -15.07
C LEU A 62 3.24 -0.17 -14.50
N THR A 63 3.30 -0.48 -13.20
CA THR A 63 4.57 -0.83 -12.54
C THR A 63 5.14 -2.16 -13.05
N PHE A 64 4.27 -3.12 -13.35
CA PHE A 64 4.62 -4.39 -13.99
C PHE A 64 5.20 -4.16 -15.40
N LEU A 65 4.55 -3.34 -16.23
CA LEU A 65 5.06 -2.99 -17.57
C LEU A 65 6.42 -2.29 -17.55
N SER A 66 6.74 -1.57 -16.46
CA SER A 66 8.05 -0.95 -16.28
C SER A 66 9.16 -1.89 -15.80
N GLY A 67 8.90 -3.20 -15.67
CA GLY A 67 9.92 -4.22 -15.40
C GLY A 67 10.10 -4.60 -13.93
N PHE A 68 9.28 -4.08 -13.00
CA PHE A 68 9.42 -4.31 -11.56
C PHE A 68 8.58 -5.49 -11.06
N PHE A 69 8.57 -6.61 -11.78
CA PHE A 69 7.67 -7.75 -11.57
C PHE A 69 7.60 -8.26 -10.12
N VAL A 70 8.76 -8.59 -9.54
CA VAL A 70 8.88 -9.13 -8.17
C VAL A 70 8.38 -8.13 -7.14
N GLU A 71 8.80 -6.87 -7.30
CA GLU A 71 8.44 -5.80 -6.36
C GLU A 71 6.95 -5.51 -6.40
N VAL A 72 6.33 -5.51 -7.58
CA VAL A 72 4.88 -5.30 -7.76
C VAL A 72 4.07 -6.36 -7.04
N ILE A 73 4.45 -7.63 -7.19
CA ILE A 73 3.80 -8.75 -6.48
C ILE A 73 3.95 -8.57 -4.97
N GLY A 74 5.16 -8.25 -4.50
CA GLY A 74 5.44 -8.01 -3.09
C GLY A 74 4.64 -6.84 -2.52
N ILE A 75 4.64 -5.70 -3.21
CA ILE A 75 3.87 -4.50 -2.82
C ILE A 75 2.38 -4.81 -2.76
N PHE A 76 1.88 -5.55 -3.75
CA PHE A 76 0.46 -5.87 -3.79
C PHE A 76 0.05 -6.76 -2.62
N LEU A 77 0.71 -7.92 -2.50
CA LEU A 77 0.40 -8.92 -1.48
C LEU A 77 0.62 -8.35 -0.08
N LEU A 78 1.74 -7.67 0.14
CA LEU A 78 2.13 -7.25 1.48
C LEU A 78 1.46 -5.95 1.94
N PHE A 79 1.13 -5.03 1.02
CA PHE A 79 0.66 -3.69 1.43
C PHE A 79 -0.70 -3.30 0.86
N PHE A 80 -1.02 -3.65 -0.39
CA PHE A 80 -2.33 -3.29 -0.96
C PHE A 80 -3.47 -4.09 -0.34
N ILE A 81 -3.31 -5.42 -0.21
CA ILE A 81 -4.39 -6.27 0.32
C ILE A 81 -4.83 -5.83 1.73
N PRO A 82 -3.94 -5.64 2.72
CA PRO A 82 -4.33 -5.15 4.04
C PRO A 82 -5.11 -3.83 4.00
N ILE A 83 -4.72 -2.90 3.12
CA ILE A 83 -5.37 -1.59 3.00
C ILE A 83 -6.73 -1.66 2.29
N ILE A 84 -6.87 -2.54 1.30
CA ILE A 84 -8.17 -2.82 0.67
C ILE A 84 -9.13 -3.38 1.72
N VAL A 85 -8.70 -4.37 2.51
CA VAL A 85 -9.52 -4.96 3.59
C VAL A 85 -9.88 -3.90 4.63
N PHE A 86 -8.89 -3.11 5.09
CA PHE A 86 -9.09 -2.02 6.04
C PHE A 86 -10.21 -1.06 5.61
N LYS A 87 -10.24 -0.72 4.32
CA LYS A 87 -11.23 0.19 3.76
C LYS A 87 -12.59 -0.46 3.51
N PHE A 88 -12.63 -1.73 3.12
CA PHE A 88 -13.86 -2.36 2.64
C PHE A 88 -14.71 -2.94 3.79
N VAL A 89 -14.05 -3.43 4.84
CA VAL A 89 -14.70 -4.10 5.97
C VAL A 89 -15.06 -3.07 7.05
N LYS A 90 -16.37 -2.90 7.30
CA LYS A 90 -16.87 -1.93 8.28
C LYS A 90 -16.70 -2.39 9.72
N ASN A 91 -16.99 -3.66 10.01
CA ASN A 91 -16.90 -4.20 11.36
C ASN A 91 -15.43 -4.34 11.78
N ASN A 92 -15.03 -3.70 12.88
CA ASN A 92 -13.65 -3.69 13.35
C ASN A 92 -13.11 -5.08 13.66
N PHE A 93 -13.91 -5.97 14.28
CA PHE A 93 -13.47 -7.32 14.59
C PHE A 93 -13.16 -8.11 13.30
N LEU A 94 -14.10 -8.10 12.34
CA LEU A 94 -13.91 -8.76 11.04
C LEU A 94 -12.76 -8.14 10.26
N LYS A 95 -12.55 -6.83 10.35
CA LYS A 95 -11.46 -6.12 9.69
C LYS A 95 -10.10 -6.65 10.16
N HIS A 96 -9.88 -6.72 11.47
CA HIS A 96 -8.63 -7.23 12.05
C HIS A 96 -8.42 -8.72 11.75
N LEU A 97 -9.50 -9.51 11.80
CA LEU A 97 -9.45 -10.92 11.45
C LEU A 97 -9.05 -11.12 9.98
N PHE A 98 -9.70 -10.42 9.05
CA PHE A 98 -9.36 -10.52 7.63
C PHE A 98 -7.96 -10.00 7.32
N ILE A 99 -7.55 -8.85 7.89
CA ILE A 99 -6.19 -8.34 7.72
C ILE A 99 -5.18 -9.39 8.17
N SER A 100 -5.41 -10.05 9.32
CA SER A 100 -4.50 -11.06 9.83
C SER A 100 -4.41 -12.30 8.93
N ILE A 101 -5.56 -12.81 8.45
CA ILE A 101 -5.61 -13.95 7.52
C ILE A 101 -4.90 -13.61 6.19
N PHE A 102 -5.23 -12.47 5.61
CA PHE A 102 -4.63 -12.04 4.34
C PHE A 102 -3.14 -11.73 4.49
N SER A 103 -2.70 -11.15 5.60
CA SER A 103 -1.29 -10.88 5.86
C SER A 103 -0.52 -12.20 6.04
N PHE A 104 -1.04 -13.13 6.83
CA PHE A 104 -0.40 -14.45 7.01
C PHE A 104 -0.25 -15.20 5.69
N SER A 105 -1.33 -15.30 4.91
CA SER A 105 -1.30 -15.96 3.61
C SER A 105 -0.36 -15.26 2.62
N SER A 106 -0.41 -13.92 2.55
CA SER A 106 0.46 -13.13 1.67
C SER A 106 1.94 -13.30 2.03
N PHE A 107 2.27 -13.31 3.33
CA PHE A 107 3.63 -13.58 3.78
C PHE A 107 4.08 -14.98 3.36
N PHE A 108 3.22 -15.99 3.55
CA PHE A 108 3.57 -17.37 3.21
C PHE A 108 3.80 -17.55 1.70
N VAL A 109 2.96 -16.91 0.87
CA VAL A 109 3.16 -16.88 -0.60
C VAL A 109 4.50 -16.21 -0.93
N MET A 110 4.79 -15.06 -0.34
CA MET A 110 6.06 -14.37 -0.57
C MET A 110 7.26 -15.20 -0.11
N TYR A 111 7.17 -15.86 1.04
CA TYR A 111 8.23 -16.73 1.55
C TYR A 111 8.43 -17.95 0.64
N TYR A 112 7.37 -18.54 0.11
CA TYR A 112 7.48 -19.71 -0.77
C TYR A 112 8.14 -19.38 -2.12
N PHE A 113 7.80 -18.24 -2.72
CA PHE A 113 8.32 -17.86 -4.04
C PHE A 113 9.63 -17.06 -4.00
N PHE A 114 9.86 -16.31 -2.92
CA PHE A 114 10.96 -15.35 -2.78
C PHE A 114 11.78 -15.57 -1.51
N GLY A 115 11.60 -16.70 -0.82
CA GLY A 115 12.32 -17.04 0.40
C GLY A 115 13.84 -17.07 0.21
N ASP A 116 14.30 -17.50 -0.96
CA ASP A 116 15.74 -17.54 -1.30
C ASP A 116 16.40 -16.15 -1.35
N LEU A 117 15.60 -15.07 -1.40
CA LEU A 117 16.10 -13.69 -1.31
C LEU A 117 16.30 -13.23 0.15
N LEU A 118 15.83 -14.02 1.13
CA LEU A 118 15.99 -13.71 2.55
C LEU A 118 17.38 -14.17 3.02
N PRO A 119 18.00 -13.43 3.95
CA PRO A 119 19.22 -13.89 4.60
C PRO A 119 19.06 -15.23 5.34
N ASP A 120 20.08 -16.08 5.30
CA ASP A 120 20.09 -17.43 5.90
C ASP A 120 19.67 -17.47 7.38
N PHE A 121 19.94 -16.42 8.16
CA PHE A 121 19.53 -16.36 9.57
C PHE A 121 18.01 -16.36 9.76
N ILE A 122 17.23 -15.96 8.74
CA ILE A 122 15.77 -15.96 8.76
C ILE A 122 15.20 -17.37 8.59
N GLU A 123 15.98 -18.32 8.07
CA GLU A 123 15.55 -19.73 7.94
C GLU A 123 15.32 -20.42 9.28
N ASN A 124 15.83 -19.85 10.38
CA ASN A 124 15.50 -20.33 11.72
C ASN A 124 14.00 -20.16 11.98
N LYS A 125 13.29 -21.29 12.16
CA LYS A 125 11.84 -21.35 12.41
C LYS A 125 11.35 -20.38 13.49
N SER A 126 12.12 -20.20 14.56
CA SER A 126 11.75 -19.29 15.65
C SER A 126 11.80 -17.82 15.20
N ILE A 127 12.84 -17.44 14.46
CA ILE A 127 13.03 -16.08 13.94
C ILE A 127 11.95 -15.78 12.88
N LEU A 128 11.71 -16.71 11.96
CA LEU A 128 10.65 -16.58 10.95
C LEU A 128 9.28 -16.36 11.59
N THR A 129 8.96 -17.12 12.64
CA THR A 129 7.68 -16.99 13.36
C THR A 129 7.54 -15.60 14.00
N ILE A 130 8.61 -15.08 14.60
CA ILE A 130 8.62 -13.73 15.18
C ILE A 130 8.40 -12.67 14.10
N ILE A 131 9.06 -12.79 12.95
CA ILE A 131 8.92 -11.86 11.82
C ILE A 131 7.47 -11.86 11.31
N ILE A 132 6.86 -13.03 11.13
CA ILE A 132 5.46 -13.17 10.71
C ILE A 132 4.54 -12.46 11.71
N PHE A 133 4.76 -12.68 13.01
CA PHE A 133 3.93 -12.06 14.04
C PHE A 133 4.05 -10.53 14.04
N ILE A 134 5.28 -10.01 13.95
CA ILE A 134 5.54 -8.56 13.84
C ILE A 134 4.88 -8.00 12.58
N TYR A 135 4.97 -8.69 11.45
CA TYR A 135 4.38 -8.27 10.19
C TYR A 135 2.84 -8.23 10.25
N ILE A 136 2.20 -9.23 10.86
CA ILE A 136 0.74 -9.25 11.06
C ILE A 136 0.31 -8.11 11.99
N LEU A 137 1.04 -7.86 13.08
CA LEU A 137 0.79 -6.72 13.94
C LEU A 137 0.91 -5.41 13.17
N PHE A 138 2.00 -5.23 12.43
CA PHE A 138 2.21 -4.05 11.58
C PHE A 138 1.03 -3.84 10.63
N CYS A 139 0.60 -4.87 9.89
CA CYS A 139 -0.52 -4.76 8.94
C CYS A 139 -1.84 -4.33 9.60
N ASN A 140 -2.09 -4.76 10.84
CA ASN A 140 -3.26 -4.36 11.61
C ASN A 140 -3.24 -2.87 11.99
N PHE A 141 -2.06 -2.29 12.25
CA PHE A 141 -1.90 -0.86 12.54
C PHE A 141 -1.76 0.00 11.27
N TYR A 142 -1.24 -0.59 10.20
CA TYR A 142 -0.83 0.10 8.99
C TYR A 142 -1.95 0.93 8.33
N GLY A 143 -3.17 0.39 8.28
CA GLY A 143 -4.33 1.13 7.77
C GLY A 143 -4.62 2.41 8.55
N TYR A 144 -4.51 2.37 9.88
CA TYR A 144 -4.71 3.54 10.74
C TYR A 144 -3.58 4.57 10.57
N LEU A 145 -2.34 4.11 10.42
CA LEU A 145 -1.20 5.00 10.15
C LEU A 145 -1.39 5.77 8.83
N LEU A 146 -1.79 5.07 7.76
CA LEU A 146 -2.06 5.72 6.48
C LEU A 146 -3.28 6.64 6.54
N GLU A 147 -4.32 6.28 7.30
CA GLU A 147 -5.47 7.16 7.50
C GLU A 147 -5.09 8.44 8.24
N ARG A 148 -4.24 8.33 9.27
CA ARG A 148 -3.70 9.49 9.98
C ARG A 148 -2.88 10.38 9.05
N LEU A 149 -1.99 9.79 8.26
CA LEU A 149 -1.18 10.51 7.28
C LEU A 149 -2.05 11.24 6.24
N LYS A 150 -3.11 10.60 5.75
CA LYS A 150 -4.08 11.24 4.85
C LYS A 150 -4.73 12.49 5.48
N LEU A 151 -5.10 12.43 6.76
CA LEU A 151 -5.69 13.57 7.47
C LEU A 151 -4.68 14.71 7.62
N GLU A 152 -3.43 14.41 7.94
CA GLU A 152 -2.35 15.41 8.06
C GLU A 152 -2.05 16.08 6.73
N ILE A 153 -1.97 15.31 5.63
CA ILE A 153 -1.83 15.85 4.27
C ILE A 153 -3.00 16.79 3.95
N LYS A 154 -4.24 16.38 4.28
CA LYS A 154 -5.43 17.22 4.05
C LYS A 154 -5.37 18.52 4.86
N TYR A 155 -4.95 18.46 6.12
CA TYR A 155 -4.78 19.62 6.99
C TYR A 155 -3.73 20.59 6.43
N LEU A 156 -2.55 20.09 6.06
CA LEU A 156 -1.48 20.90 5.46
C LEU A 156 -1.92 21.57 4.16
N LEU A 157 -2.61 20.83 3.28
CA LEU A 157 -3.12 21.38 2.03
C LEU A 157 -4.18 22.46 2.23
N ASN A 158 -5.02 22.35 3.26
CA ASN A 158 -6.01 23.36 3.59
C ASN A 158 -5.34 24.63 4.13
N ASN A 159 -4.34 24.49 5.01
CA ASN A 159 -3.62 25.64 5.55
C ASN A 159 -2.87 26.41 4.46
N ILE A 160 -2.21 25.72 3.53
CA ILE A 160 -1.51 26.37 2.40
C ILE A 160 -2.47 27.15 1.50
N LEU A 161 -3.69 26.63 1.30
CA LEU A 161 -4.69 27.30 0.45
C LEU A 161 -5.36 28.48 1.15
N ASN A 162 -5.58 28.41 2.45
CA ASN A 162 -6.20 29.50 3.21
C ASN A 162 -5.24 30.68 3.47
N PHE A 163 -3.95 30.51 3.15
CA PHE A 163 -2.93 31.57 3.18
C PHE A 163 -2.85 32.38 1.87
N LYS A 164 -3.70 32.07 0.87
CA LYS A 164 -3.91 32.85 -0.36
C LYS A 164 -5.29 33.47 -0.35
#